data_AF-A0A2R6P300-F1
#
_entry.id   AF-A0A2R6P300-F1
#
_cell.length_a   1.000
_cell.length_b   1.000
_cell.length_c   1.000
_cell.angle_alpha   90.00
_cell.angle_beta   90.00
_cell.angle_gamma   90.00
#
_symmetry.space_group_name_H-M   'P 1'
#
loop_
_entity.id
_entity.type
_entity.pdbx_description
1 polymer ?
#
loop_
_entity_poly.entity_id
_entity_poly.type
_entity_poly.pdbx_seq_one_letter_code
_entity_poly.pdbx_strand_id
1 'polypeptide(L)'
;MAEREKKGIMCANGLRMGNFLQLGTMRLVTDVIIHGLRIHNCQTQETVEVMGPEGHIIRIDYPDGDAISVISSTKVWIDHNTLYDCGDGLVDVTHGSTDVTISNNWFRTHDMVMLLGHDDGYVQDQHMRVTVAFNYFGPDCDQRMPRVRQGFAHVVNNLYQGWGLYAIGGSMNPSVRSEANLFIAPDAGRKEITWKLRGKGGSEWNFGSTKDVLENGAVFTQTGDVGLEPHYNRTQAFHVGDATSVRSLTWSAGALRCRKRSKSRC
;
A
#
# COMPACT_ATOMS: atom_id res chain seq x y z
N MET A 1 -21.37 4.33 -24.66
CA MET A 1 -20.77 5.67 -24.50
C MET A 1 -19.33 5.47 -24.07
N ALA A 2 -18.36 5.94 -24.84
CA ALA A 2 -16.94 5.80 -24.51
C ALA A 2 -16.57 6.87 -23.48
N GLU A 3 -16.32 6.45 -22.25
CA GLU A 3 -15.85 7.32 -21.17
C GLU A 3 -14.39 7.69 -21.46
N ARG A 4 -14.09 8.99 -21.50
CA ARG A 4 -12.74 9.48 -21.82
C ARG A 4 -11.81 9.18 -20.65
N GLU A 5 -10.80 8.32 -20.88
CA GLU A 5 -9.68 8.10 -19.96
C GLU A 5 -9.02 9.43 -19.60
N LYS A 6 -9.06 9.80 -18.31
CA LYS A 6 -8.36 10.98 -17.79
C LYS A 6 -6.95 10.58 -17.37
N LYS A 7 -5.95 11.05 -18.12
CA LYS A 7 -4.54 11.01 -17.70
C LYS A 7 -4.28 12.14 -16.70
N GLY A 8 -3.70 11.82 -15.55
CA GLY A 8 -3.42 12.79 -14.49
C GLY A 8 -2.03 12.59 -13.91
N ILE A 9 -1.20 13.63 -13.93
CA ILE A 9 0.07 13.67 -13.20
C ILE A 9 -0.17 14.58 -11.99
N MET A 10 0.01 14.04 -10.79
CA MET A 10 -0.12 14.80 -9.54
C MET A 10 1.24 14.91 -8.87
N CYS A 11 2.06 15.84 -9.36
CA CYS A 11 3.34 16.19 -8.73
C CYS A 11 3.14 17.37 -7.78
N ALA A 12 3.20 17.13 -6.46
CA ALA A 12 3.22 18.20 -5.47
C ALA A 12 4.54 18.17 -4.68
N ASN A 13 5.60 18.76 -5.24
CA ASN A 13 6.86 18.91 -4.52
C ASN A 13 6.67 19.79 -3.28
N GLY A 14 6.74 19.18 -2.09
CA GLY A 14 6.83 19.89 -0.81
C GLY A 14 5.50 20.42 -0.24
N LEU A 15 4.36 19.93 -0.73
CA LEU A 15 3.07 20.31 -0.15
C LEU A 15 2.85 19.55 1.17
N ARG A 16 2.77 20.26 2.29
CA ARG A 16 2.16 19.77 3.53
C ARG A 16 0.67 20.04 3.43
N MET A 17 -0.12 19.03 3.09
CA MET A 17 -1.57 19.15 3.16
C MET A 17 -2.01 18.86 4.60
N GLY A 18 -2.30 19.92 5.35
CA GLY A 18 -3.01 19.85 6.62
C GLY A 18 -4.47 20.29 6.44
N ASN A 19 -5.37 19.52 7.06
CA ASN A 19 -6.77 19.77 7.41
C ASN A 19 -7.81 20.15 6.34
N PHE A 20 -7.49 20.45 5.08
CA PHE A 20 -8.55 20.96 4.17
C PHE A 20 -8.58 20.46 2.73
N LEU A 21 -7.65 19.62 2.26
CA LEU A 21 -7.78 18.99 0.95
C LEU A 21 -7.34 17.53 1.02
N GLN A 22 -8.30 16.61 0.92
CA GLN A 22 -8.03 15.20 0.70
C GLN A 22 -7.78 15.01 -0.80
N LEU A 23 -6.55 14.67 -1.17
CA LEU A 23 -6.18 14.23 -2.52
C LEU A 23 -6.75 12.83 -2.86
N GLY A 24 -7.31 12.14 -1.86
CA GLY A 24 -7.10 10.71 -1.64
C GLY A 24 -7.71 9.75 -2.65
N THR A 25 -8.81 10.08 -3.33
CA THR A 25 -9.53 9.07 -4.12
C THR A 25 -9.30 9.22 -5.62
N MET A 26 -8.64 8.24 -6.22
CA MET A 26 -8.53 8.08 -7.66
C MET A 26 -9.47 6.98 -8.14
N ARG A 27 -10.36 7.31 -9.07
CA ARG A 27 -11.37 6.37 -9.59
C ARG A 27 -11.40 6.37 -11.11
N LEU A 28 -11.35 5.19 -11.72
CA LEU A 28 -11.42 4.99 -13.18
C LEU A 28 -10.31 5.76 -13.95
N VAL A 29 -9.09 5.73 -13.43
CA VAL A 29 -7.93 6.41 -14.04
C VAL A 29 -6.84 5.43 -14.47
N THR A 30 -6.01 5.87 -15.40
CA THR A 30 -4.78 5.18 -15.82
C THR A 30 -3.60 6.14 -15.85
N ASP A 31 -2.39 5.61 -15.65
CA ASP A 31 -1.12 6.31 -15.82
C ASP A 31 -0.96 7.48 -14.83
N VAL A 32 -1.02 7.18 -13.53
CA VAL A 32 -0.91 8.17 -12.45
C VAL A 32 0.34 7.93 -11.61
N ILE A 33 1.03 9.02 -11.25
CA ILE A 33 2.16 9.02 -10.32
C ILE A 33 1.81 9.92 -9.13
N ILE A 34 1.90 9.37 -7.92
CA ILE A 34 1.83 10.10 -6.64
C ILE A 34 3.21 10.05 -6.01
N HIS A 35 3.89 11.20 -5.97
CA HIS A 35 5.29 11.23 -5.57
C HIS A 35 5.67 12.41 -4.68
N GLY A 36 6.50 12.14 -3.67
CA GLY A 36 7.16 13.17 -2.85
C GLY A 36 6.27 13.84 -1.82
N LEU A 37 5.11 13.25 -1.48
CA LEU A 37 4.10 13.86 -0.61
C LEU A 37 4.24 13.44 0.85
N ARG A 38 3.80 14.31 1.75
CA ARG A 38 3.50 13.94 3.14
C ARG A 38 2.00 14.01 3.34
N ILE A 39 1.37 12.88 3.59
CA ILE A 39 -0.09 12.78 3.78
C ILE A 39 -0.34 12.19 5.17
N HIS A 40 -1.06 12.93 6.00
CA HIS A 40 -1.33 12.57 7.38
C HIS A 40 -2.54 13.32 7.92
N ASN A 41 -3.10 12.84 9.04
CA ASN A 41 -4.28 13.43 9.68
C ASN A 41 -5.47 13.56 8.73
N CYS A 42 -5.62 12.59 7.82
CA CYS A 42 -6.83 12.44 7.04
C CYS A 42 -7.99 12.13 7.99
N GLN A 43 -9.16 12.72 7.75
CA GLN A 43 -10.34 12.49 8.57
C GLN A 43 -11.51 12.11 7.69
N THR A 44 -12.32 11.17 8.15
CA THR A 44 -13.64 10.91 7.60
C THR A 44 -14.48 12.18 7.78
N GLN A 45 -15.17 12.60 6.73
CA GLN A 45 -16.18 13.65 6.86
C GLN A 45 -17.55 12.96 6.94
N GLU A 46 -18.44 13.48 7.79
CA GLU A 46 -19.80 12.95 7.87
C GLU A 46 -20.50 13.11 6.52
N THR A 47 -21.28 12.10 6.11
CA THR A 47 -22.16 12.23 4.93
C THR A 47 -23.04 13.46 5.13
N VAL A 48 -22.93 14.41 4.21
CA VAL A 48 -23.79 15.61 4.25
C VAL A 48 -24.94 15.41 3.28
N GLU A 49 -26.16 15.62 3.78
CA GLU A 49 -27.35 15.71 2.96
C GLU A 49 -27.51 17.16 2.49
N VAL A 50 -27.40 17.39 1.18
CA VAL A 50 -27.61 18.70 0.55
C VAL A 50 -28.84 18.68 -0.34
N MET A 51 -29.55 19.80 -0.43
CA MET A 51 -30.66 19.93 -1.38
C MET A 51 -30.09 20.07 -2.79
N GLY A 52 -30.37 19.06 -3.61
CA GLY A 52 -30.00 19.01 -5.02
C GLY A 52 -31.00 19.73 -5.94
N PRO A 53 -30.71 19.72 -7.25
CA PRO A 53 -31.65 20.22 -8.25
C PRO A 53 -33.01 19.54 -8.12
N GLU A 54 -34.09 20.30 -8.35
CA GLU A 54 -35.47 19.83 -8.27
C GLU A 54 -35.95 19.42 -6.86
N GLY A 55 -35.22 19.79 -5.80
CA GLY A 55 -35.64 19.55 -4.41
C GLY A 55 -35.34 18.15 -3.88
N HIS A 56 -34.58 17.35 -4.63
CA HIS A 56 -34.13 16.03 -4.17
C HIS A 56 -32.99 16.17 -3.16
N ILE A 57 -33.04 15.41 -2.06
CA ILE A 57 -31.90 15.31 -1.14
C ILE A 57 -30.80 14.50 -1.82
N ILE A 58 -29.63 15.10 -1.98
CA ILE A 58 -28.41 14.44 -2.45
C ILE A 58 -27.55 14.14 -1.23
N ARG A 59 -27.17 12.88 -1.08
CA ARG A 59 -26.16 12.45 -0.12
C ARG A 59 -24.78 12.61 -0.75
N ILE A 60 -23.95 13.44 -0.13
CA ILE A 60 -22.52 13.52 -0.45
C ILE A 60 -21.82 12.61 0.53
N ASP A 61 -21.51 11.39 0.08
CA ASP A 61 -20.64 10.48 0.81
C ASP A 61 -19.20 10.94 0.64
N TYR A 62 -18.52 11.10 1.76
CA TYR A 62 -17.11 11.46 1.78
C TYR A 62 -16.24 10.21 1.93
N PRO A 63 -15.02 10.21 1.39
CA PRO A 63 -14.10 9.08 1.53
C PRO A 63 -13.83 8.77 2.99
N ASP A 64 -13.61 7.48 3.30
CA ASP A 64 -13.56 6.88 4.63
C ASP A 64 -12.44 7.44 5.55
N GLY A 65 -11.57 8.30 5.01
CA GLY A 65 -10.44 8.88 5.73
C GLY A 65 -9.11 8.27 5.34
N ASP A 66 -9.03 7.58 4.20
CA ASP A 66 -7.77 7.07 3.65
C ASP A 66 -6.82 8.18 3.19
N ALA A 67 -5.52 7.91 3.26
CA ALA A 67 -4.52 8.79 2.64
C ALA A 67 -4.57 8.70 1.10
N ILE A 68 -4.59 7.49 0.53
CA ILE A 68 -4.66 7.23 -0.90
C ILE A 68 -5.54 6.01 -1.18
N SER A 69 -6.63 6.19 -1.93
CA SER A 69 -7.51 5.13 -2.43
C SER A 69 -7.43 5.03 -3.96
N VAL A 70 -7.04 3.87 -4.48
CA VAL A 70 -6.96 3.51 -5.89
C VAL A 70 -8.14 2.60 -6.21
N ILE A 71 -9.12 3.10 -6.96
CA ILE A 71 -10.40 2.41 -7.23
C ILE A 71 -10.58 2.23 -8.74
N SER A 72 -10.81 1.00 -9.19
CA SER A 72 -11.00 0.66 -10.61
C SER A 72 -9.98 1.32 -11.55
N SER A 73 -8.71 1.34 -11.16
CA SER A 73 -7.65 2.09 -11.85
C SER A 73 -6.47 1.18 -12.21
N THR A 74 -5.69 1.59 -13.22
CA THR A 74 -4.52 0.81 -13.67
C THR A 74 -3.28 1.67 -13.84
N LYS A 75 -2.08 1.07 -13.79
CA LYS A 75 -0.80 1.78 -13.99
C LYS A 75 -0.65 2.98 -13.06
N VAL A 76 -0.71 2.70 -11.75
CA VAL A 76 -0.54 3.71 -10.70
C VAL A 76 0.79 3.47 -9.99
N TRP A 77 1.56 4.54 -9.80
CA TRP A 77 2.83 4.51 -9.08
C TRP A 77 2.79 5.43 -7.87
N ILE A 78 2.87 4.85 -6.67
CA ILE A 78 2.90 5.57 -5.39
C ILE A 78 4.34 5.49 -4.88
N ASP A 79 5.08 6.60 -4.99
CA ASP A 79 6.53 6.60 -4.77
C ASP A 79 7.03 7.70 -3.84
N HIS A 80 7.94 7.38 -2.92
CA HIS A 80 8.59 8.42 -2.09
C HIS A 80 7.60 9.31 -1.32
N ASN A 81 6.53 8.74 -0.79
CA ASN A 81 5.59 9.44 0.09
C ASN A 81 5.84 9.08 1.56
N THR A 82 5.58 10.00 2.48
CA THR A 82 5.50 9.69 3.91
C THR A 82 4.04 9.73 4.33
N LEU A 83 3.51 8.59 4.79
CA LEU A 83 2.09 8.37 5.05
C LEU A 83 1.93 7.92 6.51
N TYR A 84 1.08 8.58 7.30
CA TYR A 84 0.87 8.24 8.71
C TYR A 84 -0.41 8.85 9.29
N ASP A 85 -0.93 8.29 10.39
CA ASP A 85 -1.94 8.94 11.24
C ASP A 85 -3.19 9.45 10.49
N CYS A 86 -3.74 8.66 9.57
CA CYS A 86 -5.04 8.94 8.93
C CYS A 86 -6.18 8.20 9.64
N GLY A 87 -7.43 8.60 9.35
CA GLY A 87 -8.62 8.16 10.07
C GLY A 87 -9.02 6.71 9.82
N ASP A 88 -8.76 6.19 8.62
CA ASP A 88 -9.00 4.77 8.26
C ASP A 88 -7.70 4.10 7.79
N GLY A 89 -7.48 3.91 6.47
CA GLY A 89 -6.25 3.34 5.92
C GLY A 89 -5.21 4.36 5.46
N LEU A 90 -4.00 3.90 5.09
CA LEU A 90 -3.06 4.75 4.34
C LEU A 90 -3.16 4.51 2.84
N VAL A 91 -3.15 3.25 2.39
CA VAL A 91 -3.23 2.93 0.96
C VAL A 91 -4.22 1.80 0.70
N ASP A 92 -5.27 2.11 -0.04
CA ASP A 92 -6.28 1.16 -0.47
C ASP A 92 -6.22 0.96 -1.98
N VAL A 93 -6.15 -0.29 -2.43
CA VAL A 93 -6.18 -0.66 -3.86
C VAL A 93 -7.32 -1.66 -4.05
N THR A 94 -8.39 -1.25 -4.72
CA THR A 94 -9.66 -1.98 -4.70
C THR A 94 -10.38 -1.91 -6.05
N HIS A 95 -11.51 -2.62 -6.15
CA HIS A 95 -12.45 -2.56 -7.26
C HIS A 95 -11.83 -2.90 -8.62
N GLY A 96 -11.03 -3.96 -8.68
CA GLY A 96 -10.39 -4.44 -9.91
C GLY A 96 -9.16 -3.62 -10.33
N SER A 97 -8.64 -2.78 -9.43
CA SER A 97 -7.40 -2.05 -9.71
C SER A 97 -6.23 -3.01 -9.88
N THR A 98 -5.33 -2.73 -10.83
CA THR A 98 -4.19 -3.62 -11.14
C THR A 98 -3.02 -2.86 -11.73
N ASP A 99 -1.85 -3.49 -11.82
CA ASP A 99 -0.60 -2.86 -12.27
C ASP A 99 -0.23 -1.63 -11.41
N VAL A 100 -0.32 -1.81 -10.09
CA VAL A 100 0.04 -0.78 -9.10
C VAL A 100 1.43 -1.09 -8.53
N THR A 101 2.29 -0.08 -8.48
CA THR A 101 3.59 -0.15 -7.79
C THR A 101 3.61 0.83 -6.64
N ILE A 102 3.95 0.36 -5.45
CA ILE A 102 4.06 1.13 -4.22
C ILE A 102 5.51 1.03 -3.76
N SER A 103 6.31 2.08 -3.95
CA SER A 103 7.75 2.04 -3.72
C SER A 103 8.35 3.20 -2.93
N ASN A 104 9.46 2.94 -2.23
CA ASN A 104 10.22 3.97 -1.51
C ASN A 104 9.38 4.82 -0.54
N ASN A 105 8.21 4.35 -0.10
CA ASN A 105 7.36 5.10 0.82
C ASN A 105 7.77 4.81 2.27
N TRP A 106 7.50 5.77 3.15
CA TRP A 106 7.66 5.61 4.58
C TRP A 106 6.27 5.61 5.25
N PHE A 107 5.84 4.45 5.70
CA PHE A 107 4.63 4.22 6.48
C PHE A 107 5.00 4.14 7.96
N ARG A 108 4.28 4.87 8.82
CA ARG A 108 4.55 4.89 10.27
C ARG A 108 3.33 5.30 11.06
N THR A 109 3.32 5.03 12.37
CA THR A 109 2.33 5.56 13.33
C THR A 109 0.90 5.40 12.82
N HIS A 110 0.48 4.17 12.57
CA HIS A 110 -0.83 3.88 11.98
C HIS A 110 -1.25 2.41 12.15
N ASP A 111 -2.54 2.17 12.41
CA ASP A 111 -3.06 0.82 12.62
C ASP A 111 -3.16 0.03 11.30
N MET A 112 -3.99 0.52 10.37
CA MET A 112 -4.40 -0.20 9.16
C MET A 112 -3.65 0.32 7.93
N VAL A 113 -2.43 -0.15 7.69
CA VAL A 113 -1.53 0.48 6.70
C VAL A 113 -2.01 0.36 5.25
N MET A 114 -2.22 -0.84 4.74
CA MET A 114 -2.44 -1.07 3.30
C MET A 114 -3.40 -2.21 3.03
N LEU A 115 -4.54 -1.90 2.40
CA LEU A 115 -5.53 -2.89 1.98
C LEU A 115 -5.50 -3.10 0.47
N LEU A 116 -5.27 -4.35 0.06
CA LEU A 116 -5.32 -4.77 -1.34
C LEU A 116 -6.55 -5.67 -1.50
N GLY A 117 -7.60 -5.15 -2.11
CA GLY A 117 -8.92 -5.77 -2.28
C GLY A 117 -9.80 -5.60 -1.04
N HIS A 118 -11.07 -5.18 -1.23
CA HIS A 118 -11.92 -4.68 -0.15
C HIS A 118 -12.99 -5.66 0.33
N ASP A 119 -13.60 -6.41 -0.58
CA ASP A 119 -14.77 -7.24 -0.34
C ASP A 119 -14.48 -8.72 -0.70
N ASP A 120 -15.02 -9.62 0.12
CA ASP A 120 -14.74 -11.05 -0.02
C ASP A 120 -15.39 -11.66 -1.27
N GLY A 121 -16.47 -11.08 -1.79
CA GLY A 121 -17.21 -11.50 -2.97
C GLY A 121 -16.83 -10.75 -4.25
N TYR A 122 -15.93 -9.76 -4.20
CA TYR A 122 -15.57 -8.96 -5.36
C TYR A 122 -14.54 -9.64 -6.26
N VAL A 123 -15.03 -10.55 -7.09
CA VAL A 123 -14.20 -11.45 -7.93
C VAL A 123 -13.25 -10.75 -8.90
N GLN A 124 -13.49 -9.49 -9.26
CA GLN A 124 -12.58 -8.76 -10.16
C GLN A 124 -11.21 -8.49 -9.51
N ASP A 125 -11.12 -8.50 -8.18
CA ASP A 125 -9.84 -8.35 -7.47
C ASP A 125 -8.92 -9.57 -7.65
N GLN A 126 -9.39 -10.69 -8.23
CA GLN A 126 -8.53 -11.83 -8.60
C GLN A 126 -7.46 -11.46 -9.64
N HIS A 127 -7.72 -10.43 -10.45
CA HIS A 127 -6.78 -9.94 -11.47
C HIS A 127 -5.87 -8.80 -10.97
N MET A 128 -6.03 -8.41 -9.70
CA MET A 128 -5.19 -7.39 -9.08
C MET A 128 -3.74 -7.89 -8.97
N ARG A 129 -2.81 -7.07 -9.44
CA ARG A 129 -1.37 -7.29 -9.29
C ARG A 129 -0.74 -6.03 -8.70
N VAL A 130 -0.09 -6.18 -7.56
CA VAL A 130 0.56 -5.07 -6.85
C VAL A 130 2.00 -5.43 -6.53
N THR A 131 2.91 -4.49 -6.79
CA THR A 131 4.32 -4.59 -6.37
C THR A 131 4.55 -3.63 -5.21
N VAL A 132 4.98 -4.15 -4.07
CA VAL A 132 5.31 -3.39 -2.86
C VAL A 132 6.82 -3.51 -2.66
N ALA A 133 7.59 -2.46 -2.99
CA ALA A 133 9.05 -2.55 -3.06
C ALA A 133 9.78 -1.41 -2.35
N PHE A 134 10.87 -1.70 -1.63
CA PHE A 134 11.75 -0.68 -1.04
C PHE A 134 11.06 0.27 -0.04
N ASN A 135 9.90 -0.11 0.50
CA ASN A 135 9.21 0.70 1.49
C ASN A 135 9.81 0.50 2.88
N TYR A 136 9.66 1.51 3.73
CA TYR A 136 9.89 1.39 5.15
C TYR A 136 8.56 1.40 5.89
N PHE A 137 8.23 0.27 6.53
CA PHE A 137 7.12 0.10 7.44
C PHE A 137 7.60 0.19 8.88
N GLY A 138 7.27 1.29 9.55
CA GLY A 138 7.60 1.54 10.95
C GLY A 138 8.27 2.91 11.17
N PRO A 139 8.43 3.35 12.43
CA PRO A 139 7.93 2.68 13.62
C PRO A 139 6.39 2.77 13.75
N ASP A 140 5.84 1.97 14.67
CA ASP A 140 4.45 2.06 15.13
C ASP A 140 3.40 1.80 14.05
N CYS A 141 3.62 0.79 13.21
CA CYS A 141 2.58 0.24 12.33
C CYS A 141 1.99 -1.03 12.94
N ASP A 142 0.66 -1.16 13.03
CA ASP A 142 0.09 -2.33 13.71
C ASP A 142 -0.15 -3.52 12.78
N GLN A 143 -0.70 -3.28 11.59
CA GLN A 143 -1.12 -4.34 10.67
C GLN A 143 -1.26 -3.90 9.21
N ARG A 144 -1.55 -4.89 8.35
CA ARG A 144 -1.87 -4.74 6.92
C ARG A 144 -0.73 -4.15 6.09
N MET A 145 0.43 -4.79 6.08
CA MET A 145 1.62 -4.34 5.35
C MET A 145 2.12 -5.37 4.31
N PRO A 146 1.33 -5.80 3.32
CA PRO A 146 -0.09 -5.47 3.07
C PRO A 146 -1.05 -6.50 3.71
N ARG A 147 -2.36 -6.20 3.67
CA ARG A 147 -3.41 -7.23 3.75
C ARG A 147 -4.05 -7.44 2.38
N VAL A 148 -4.04 -8.67 1.88
CA VAL A 148 -4.44 -8.99 0.49
C VAL A 148 -5.71 -9.86 0.43
N ARG A 149 -6.58 -9.58 -0.54
CA ARG A 149 -7.73 -10.41 -0.90
C ARG A 149 -7.69 -10.84 -2.36
N GLN A 150 -7.86 -12.14 -2.61
CA GLN A 150 -7.97 -12.79 -3.94
C GLN A 150 -6.74 -12.66 -4.87
N GLY A 151 -6.30 -11.44 -5.17
CA GLY A 151 -5.24 -11.14 -6.14
C GLY A 151 -3.82 -11.46 -5.68
N PHE A 152 -2.86 -10.85 -6.40
CA PHE A 152 -1.43 -11.09 -6.25
C PHE A 152 -0.68 -9.87 -5.72
N ALA A 153 0.20 -10.09 -4.74
CA ALA A 153 1.15 -9.09 -4.27
C ALA A 153 2.59 -9.64 -4.27
N HIS A 154 3.50 -8.93 -4.93
CA HIS A 154 4.94 -9.13 -4.79
C HIS A 154 5.48 -8.12 -3.78
N VAL A 155 5.93 -8.60 -2.64
CA VAL A 155 6.44 -7.81 -1.52
C VAL A 155 7.95 -8.03 -1.45
N VAL A 156 8.75 -7.03 -1.80
CA VAL A 156 10.18 -7.22 -2.09
C VAL A 156 11.10 -6.11 -1.58
N ASN A 157 12.20 -6.49 -0.94
CA ASN A 157 13.19 -5.57 -0.36
C ASN A 157 12.60 -4.45 0.53
N ASN A 158 11.50 -4.69 1.23
CA ASN A 158 10.94 -3.75 2.20
C ASN A 158 11.57 -3.96 3.58
N LEU A 159 11.67 -2.87 4.35
CA LEU A 159 12.04 -2.89 5.76
C LEU A 159 10.79 -2.88 6.63
N TYR A 160 10.64 -3.88 7.48
CA TYR A 160 9.61 -3.95 8.51
C TYR A 160 10.26 -3.82 9.89
N GLN A 161 9.95 -2.77 10.61
CA GLN A 161 10.51 -2.52 11.94
C GLN A 161 9.39 -2.46 12.98
N GLY A 162 9.10 -3.62 13.56
CA GLY A 162 8.00 -3.83 14.49
C GLY A 162 6.64 -3.91 13.80
N TRP A 163 5.73 -4.67 14.43
CA TRP A 163 4.32 -4.67 14.11
C TRP A 163 3.50 -4.96 15.38
N GLY A 164 2.31 -4.39 15.48
CA GLY A 164 1.40 -4.61 16.61
C GLY A 164 0.74 -5.98 16.57
N LEU A 165 0.13 -6.35 15.43
CA LEU A 165 -0.62 -7.60 15.26
C LEU A 165 0.06 -8.57 14.29
N TYR A 166 0.36 -8.12 13.07
CA TYR A 166 1.04 -8.90 12.02
C TYR A 166 1.59 -7.95 10.95
N ALA A 167 2.52 -8.39 10.11
CA ALA A 167 2.95 -7.59 8.97
C ALA A 167 2.14 -7.92 7.71
N ILE A 168 2.16 -9.17 7.26
CA ILE A 168 1.53 -9.59 6.00
C ILE A 168 0.27 -10.40 6.30
N GLY A 169 -0.88 -9.94 5.78
CA GLY A 169 -2.18 -10.55 6.05
C GLY A 169 -2.91 -10.99 4.78
N GLY A 170 -3.90 -11.86 4.94
CA GLY A 170 -4.76 -12.21 3.82
C GLY A 170 -6.14 -12.76 4.18
N SER A 171 -7.02 -12.79 3.20
CA SER A 171 -8.29 -13.52 3.18
C SER A 171 -8.72 -13.82 1.74
N MET A 172 -9.57 -14.83 1.51
CA MET A 172 -10.05 -15.24 0.19
C MET A 172 -8.93 -15.69 -0.78
N ASN A 173 -8.04 -16.58 -0.31
CA ASN A 173 -6.99 -17.24 -1.11
C ASN A 173 -6.07 -16.29 -1.91
N PRO A 174 -5.49 -15.25 -1.29
CA PRO A 174 -4.54 -14.39 -2.00
C PRO A 174 -3.23 -15.12 -2.27
N SER A 175 -2.50 -14.60 -3.26
CA SER A 175 -1.15 -15.02 -3.60
C SER A 175 -0.14 -13.93 -3.23
N VAL A 176 0.69 -14.16 -2.22
CA VAL A 176 1.71 -13.22 -1.74
C VAL A 176 3.09 -13.85 -1.85
N ARG A 177 3.94 -13.22 -2.66
CA ARG A 177 5.37 -13.54 -2.74
C ARG A 177 6.15 -12.52 -1.90
N SER A 178 6.68 -12.94 -0.76
CA SER A 178 7.65 -12.19 0.03
C SER A 178 9.06 -12.55 -0.45
N GLU A 179 9.82 -11.57 -0.96
CA GLU A 179 11.17 -11.79 -1.46
C GLU A 179 12.19 -10.79 -0.91
N ALA A 180 13.23 -11.29 -0.24
CA ALA A 180 14.37 -10.51 0.22
C ALA A 180 14.02 -9.26 1.06
N ASN A 181 12.95 -9.33 1.86
CA ASN A 181 12.60 -8.32 2.85
C ASN A 181 13.41 -8.49 4.14
N LEU A 182 13.46 -7.44 4.95
CA LEU A 182 14.00 -7.48 6.30
C LEU A 182 12.87 -7.29 7.31
N PHE A 183 12.60 -8.32 8.11
CA PHE A 183 11.60 -8.28 9.17
C PHE A 183 12.27 -8.25 10.53
N ILE A 184 12.06 -7.18 11.28
CA ILE A 184 12.55 -7.01 12.65
C ILE A 184 11.33 -7.04 13.56
N ALA A 185 11.10 -8.17 14.24
CA ALA A 185 9.98 -8.30 15.16
C ALA A 185 10.09 -7.30 16.33
N PRO A 186 8.96 -6.87 16.93
CA PRO A 186 8.98 -6.01 18.11
C PRO A 186 9.60 -6.73 19.31
N ASP A 187 10.21 -6.01 20.25
CA ASP A 187 10.86 -6.61 21.43
C ASP A 187 9.88 -7.42 22.28
N ALA A 188 8.70 -6.85 22.51
CA ALA A 188 7.57 -7.50 23.15
C ALA A 188 6.40 -7.64 22.18
N GLY A 189 5.62 -8.72 22.32
CA GLY A 189 4.44 -8.97 21.51
C GLY A 189 4.62 -10.09 20.48
N ARG A 190 3.91 -9.98 19.35
CA ARG A 190 3.81 -11.05 18.36
C ARG A 190 5.06 -11.11 17.49
N LYS A 191 5.54 -12.34 17.26
CA LYS A 191 6.70 -12.62 16.39
C LYS A 191 6.30 -13.14 15.01
N GLU A 192 5.05 -13.60 14.88
CA GLU A 192 4.51 -14.07 13.61
C GLU A 192 4.31 -12.89 12.66
N ILE A 193 4.91 -12.99 11.47
CA ILE A 193 4.78 -12.03 10.36
C ILE A 193 3.42 -12.17 9.69
N THR A 194 2.96 -13.42 9.52
CA THR A 194 1.81 -13.73 8.69
C THR A 194 0.50 -13.82 9.46
N TRP A 195 -0.59 -13.37 8.86
CA TRP A 195 -1.93 -13.55 9.42
C TRP A 195 -2.94 -13.97 8.38
N LYS A 196 -3.88 -14.82 8.81
CA LYS A 196 -4.93 -15.39 7.96
C LYS A 196 -6.27 -15.24 8.63
N LEU A 197 -7.26 -14.71 7.91
CA LEU A 197 -8.63 -14.72 8.38
C LEU A 197 -9.19 -16.15 8.39
N ARG A 198 -9.49 -16.66 9.59
CA ARG A 198 -10.07 -17.99 9.78
C ARG A 198 -11.42 -18.12 9.07
N GLY A 199 -11.66 -19.26 8.44
CA GLY A 199 -12.93 -19.56 7.75
C GLY A 199 -13.16 -18.77 6.45
N LYS A 200 -12.23 -17.89 6.07
CA LYS A 200 -12.31 -17.07 4.85
C LYS A 200 -11.20 -17.45 3.87
N GLY A 201 -11.16 -18.73 3.53
CA GLY A 201 -10.37 -19.29 2.43
C GLY A 201 -10.15 -20.80 2.58
N GLY A 202 -9.50 -21.42 1.58
CA GLY A 202 -9.36 -22.87 1.41
C GLY A 202 -7.91 -23.35 1.27
N SER A 203 -7.68 -24.43 0.53
CA SER A 203 -6.35 -25.02 0.31
C SER A 203 -5.41 -24.21 -0.58
N GLU A 204 -5.91 -23.15 -1.21
CA GLU A 204 -5.23 -22.40 -2.28
C GLU A 204 -4.50 -21.13 -1.79
N TRP A 205 -4.35 -20.95 -0.47
CA TRP A 205 -3.56 -19.82 0.05
C TRP A 205 -2.11 -19.99 -0.29
N ASN A 206 -1.52 -18.95 -0.87
CA ASN A 206 -0.12 -19.01 -1.25
C ASN A 206 0.65 -17.84 -0.66
N PHE A 207 1.30 -18.09 0.48
CA PHE A 207 2.23 -17.16 1.13
C PHE A 207 3.62 -17.78 1.03
N GLY A 208 4.41 -17.29 0.08
CA GLY A 208 5.80 -17.69 -0.12
C GLY A 208 6.75 -16.68 0.50
N SER A 209 7.82 -17.16 1.13
CA SER A 209 8.95 -16.35 1.60
C SER A 209 10.23 -16.87 0.95
N THR A 210 11.04 -15.99 0.38
CA THR A 210 12.28 -16.36 -0.30
C THR A 210 13.35 -15.32 -0.01
N LYS A 211 14.49 -15.76 0.55
CA LYS A 211 15.63 -14.89 0.90
C LYS A 211 15.32 -13.77 1.91
N ASP A 212 14.17 -13.81 2.59
CA ASP A 212 13.87 -12.85 3.66
C ASP A 212 14.85 -13.02 4.84
N VAL A 213 15.22 -11.91 5.48
CA VAL A 213 15.98 -11.91 6.73
C VAL A 213 15.03 -11.63 7.88
N LEU A 214 15.01 -12.55 8.85
CA LEU A 214 14.13 -12.51 10.01
C LEU A 214 14.97 -12.23 11.27
N GLU A 215 14.78 -11.06 11.89
CA GLU A 215 15.47 -10.62 13.09
C GLU A 215 14.52 -10.59 14.31
N ASN A 216 15.12 -10.59 15.51
CA ASN A 216 14.42 -10.51 16.80
C ASN A 216 13.33 -11.57 17.03
N GLY A 217 13.55 -12.76 16.47
CA GLY A 217 12.66 -13.92 16.59
C GLY A 217 11.46 -13.90 15.65
N ALA A 218 11.45 -13.03 14.62
CA ALA A 218 10.39 -13.03 13.61
C ALA A 218 10.22 -14.40 12.92
N VAL A 219 8.97 -14.79 12.64
CA VAL A 219 8.61 -16.07 12.01
C VAL A 219 7.67 -15.83 10.85
N PHE A 220 7.93 -16.48 9.72
CA PHE A 220 7.06 -16.48 8.55
C PHE A 220 6.46 -17.88 8.33
N THR A 221 5.15 -18.03 8.52
CA THR A 221 4.44 -19.27 8.19
C THR A 221 4.08 -19.33 6.71
N GLN A 222 4.86 -20.08 5.94
CA GLN A 222 4.58 -20.30 4.52
C GLN A 222 3.38 -21.21 4.31
N THR A 223 2.66 -21.01 3.21
CA THR A 223 1.60 -21.92 2.74
C THR A 223 1.50 -21.96 1.23
N GLY A 224 0.96 -23.06 0.70
CA GLY A 224 0.79 -23.23 -0.75
C GLY A 224 2.10 -23.62 -1.42
N ASP A 225 2.10 -23.58 -2.76
CA ASP A 225 3.26 -23.92 -3.56
C ASP A 225 4.25 -22.75 -3.61
N VAL A 226 5.45 -22.96 -3.08
CA VAL A 226 6.48 -21.93 -2.92
C VAL A 226 7.17 -21.71 -4.27
N GLY A 227 6.57 -20.90 -5.13
CA GLY A 227 7.09 -20.67 -6.49
C GLY A 227 6.31 -19.65 -7.33
N LEU A 228 5.51 -18.79 -6.71
CA LEU A 228 4.75 -17.77 -7.43
C LEU A 228 5.68 -16.77 -8.10
N GLU A 229 5.77 -16.79 -9.42
CA GLU A 229 6.51 -15.77 -10.16
C GLU A 229 5.63 -14.53 -10.37
N PRO A 230 6.17 -13.31 -10.21
CA PRO A 230 5.41 -12.08 -10.45
C PRO A 230 5.03 -11.86 -11.92
N HIS A 231 5.50 -12.73 -12.83
CA HIS A 231 5.25 -12.67 -14.27
C HIS A 231 5.52 -11.30 -14.90
N TYR A 232 6.57 -10.63 -14.42
CA TYR A 232 7.02 -9.38 -15.00
C TYR A 232 7.46 -9.56 -16.44
N ASN A 233 7.01 -8.67 -17.31
CA ASN A 233 7.63 -8.53 -18.62
C ASN A 233 9.02 -7.87 -18.49
N ARG A 234 9.76 -7.80 -19.61
CA ARG A 234 11.13 -7.25 -19.63
C ARG A 234 11.24 -5.81 -19.13
N THR A 235 10.20 -4.99 -19.25
CA THR A 235 10.20 -3.59 -18.79
C THR A 235 9.72 -3.42 -17.36
N GLN A 236 9.05 -4.43 -16.80
CA GLN A 236 8.62 -4.48 -15.40
C GLN A 236 9.66 -5.13 -14.48
N ALA A 237 10.52 -6.00 -15.04
CA ALA A 237 11.54 -6.68 -14.26
C ALA A 237 12.58 -5.69 -13.70
N PHE A 238 12.95 -5.89 -12.44
CA PHE A 238 13.98 -5.11 -11.75
C PHE A 238 14.89 -6.03 -10.93
N HIS A 239 16.03 -5.51 -10.50
CA HIS A 239 16.97 -6.26 -9.69
C HIS A 239 16.47 -6.35 -8.24
N VAL A 240 16.30 -7.58 -7.74
CA VAL A 240 16.05 -7.85 -6.32
C VAL A 240 17.40 -7.84 -5.59
N GLY A 241 17.55 -6.90 -4.67
CA GLY A 241 18.73 -6.77 -3.82
C GLY A 241 18.80 -7.84 -2.73
N ASP A 242 19.96 -7.96 -2.09
CA ASP A 242 20.12 -8.84 -0.94
C ASP A 242 19.38 -8.29 0.29
N ALA A 243 18.71 -9.17 1.04
CA ALA A 243 17.95 -8.79 2.23
C ALA A 243 18.79 -8.11 3.31
N THR A 244 20.09 -8.43 3.41
CA THR A 244 21.03 -7.76 4.32
C THR A 244 21.27 -6.29 3.94
N SER A 245 21.05 -5.93 2.68
CA SER A 245 21.20 -4.57 2.17
C SER A 245 19.94 -3.73 2.30
N VAL A 246 18.81 -4.31 2.75
CA VAL A 246 17.50 -3.62 2.82
C VAL A 246 17.57 -2.31 3.60
N ARG A 247 18.32 -2.25 4.72
CA ARG A 247 18.50 -0.99 5.48
C ARG A 247 19.08 0.14 4.62
N SER A 248 19.99 -0.19 3.69
CA SER A 248 20.56 0.78 2.76
C SER A 248 19.63 1.08 1.59
N LEU A 249 18.92 0.07 1.07
CA LEU A 249 17.95 0.22 -0.02
C LEU A 249 16.77 1.10 0.38
N THR A 250 16.36 1.07 1.65
CA THR A 250 15.21 1.84 2.16
C THR A 250 15.62 3.08 2.96
N TRP A 251 16.90 3.42 3.03
CA TRP A 251 17.41 4.57 3.81
C TRP A 251 16.77 5.91 3.39
N SER A 252 16.45 6.05 2.10
CA SER A 252 15.80 7.25 1.55
C SER A 252 14.28 7.18 1.51
N ALA A 253 13.65 6.14 2.07
CA ALA A 253 12.20 5.99 2.04
C ALA A 253 11.48 7.23 2.61
N GLY A 254 10.36 7.59 1.98
CA GLY A 254 9.54 8.74 2.33
C GLY A 254 9.74 9.97 1.45
N ALA A 255 9.02 11.04 1.81
CA ALA A 255 9.03 12.31 1.10
C ALA A 255 10.41 12.92 0.99
N LEU A 256 10.87 13.09 -0.25
CA LEU A 256 12.15 13.71 -0.58
C LEU A 256 12.25 15.11 0.01
N ARG A 257 13.40 15.42 0.62
CA ARG A 257 13.70 16.76 1.13
C ARG A 257 14.51 17.52 0.09
N CYS A 258 13.94 18.60 -0.45
CA CYS A 258 14.74 19.57 -1.20
C CYS A 258 15.75 20.22 -0.24
N ARG A 259 17.05 19.91 -0.39
CA ARG A 259 18.10 20.73 0.21
C ARG A 259 18.03 22.10 -0.46
N LYS A 260 17.75 23.15 0.34
CA LYS A 260 18.00 24.53 -0.11
C LYS A 260 19.48 24.62 -0.47
N ARG A 261 19.82 24.55 -1.77
CA ARG A 261 21.10 25.07 -2.23
C ARG A 261 21.13 26.54 -1.78
N SER A 262 22.19 26.92 -1.08
CA SER A 262 22.50 28.31 -0.77
C SER A 262 22.25 29.17 -2.00
N LYS A 263 21.58 30.32 -1.81
CA LYS A 263 21.35 31.37 -2.80
C LYS A 263 22.36 31.36 -3.96
N SER A 264 22.02 30.75 -5.08
CA SER A 264 22.67 31.03 -6.36
C SER A 264 21.70 30.79 -7.51
N ARG A 265 20.93 31.86 -7.74
CA ARG A 265 20.24 32.35 -8.96
C ARG A 265 19.15 31.48 -9.60
N CYS A 266 17.98 32.12 -9.67
CA CYS A 266 16.86 31.85 -10.55
C CYS A 266 17.28 31.75 -12.02
#